data_AF-A0A359D0E9-F1
#
_entry.id   AF-A0A359D0E9-F1
#
_cell.length_a   1.000
_cell.length_b   1.000
_cell.length_c   1.000
_cell.angle_alpha   90.00
_cell.angle_beta   90.00
_cell.angle_gamma   90.00
#
_symmetry.space_group_name_H-M   'P 1'
#
loop_
_entity.id
_entity.type
_entity.pdbx_description
1 polymer ?
#
loop_
_entity_poly.entity_id
_entity_poly.type
_entity_poly.pdbx_seq_one_letter_code
_entity_poly.pdbx_strand_id
1 'polypeptide(L)'
;MTMKKLILPLILQVLIVTITYSQNCSKYEKGMKLKLSVKPFVAAIQFQPDFSKMKDKKKAKIIEEYNLRVLANQEKQSYGGDFVYEVASVDKDNEGERVLLKSEISGKTYFSVIACKNDTMLIYRNADIVWSIEKGDTLGYTIQGPQIIPNKLAVGDKLPIYEDVSFSLPIKNEITAKWPEFQGYHKSYSYSTGMGYDSKSGNFASGKWKTTTTKAIYKSIDVKGKQILKPKFNSLHYINAVVERTEDVQIDEKKYTAYVIESEHWTKFKIDVSYEMESANCEAYYNKAIEKMDKKISKNNVKAKIENEQGYSVTYLTEWFVPGIGIVKSLGYDMNGFINLMNITTALK
;
A
#
# COMPACT_ATOMS: atom_id res chain seq x y z
N MET A 1 -48.23 -60.86 24.49
CA MET A 1 -47.93 -61.05 23.05
C MET A 1 -48.10 -59.71 22.34
N THR A 2 -47.15 -59.41 21.46
CA THR A 2 -47.20 -58.45 20.33
C THR A 2 -47.29 -56.94 20.61
N MET A 3 -46.11 -56.31 20.58
CA MET A 3 -45.86 -55.01 19.94
C MET A 3 -46.48 -54.95 18.53
N LYS A 4 -46.98 -53.78 18.13
CA LYS A 4 -46.63 -53.08 16.88
C LYS A 4 -47.28 -51.69 16.89
N LYS A 5 -46.48 -50.65 17.11
CA LYS A 5 -45.86 -49.80 16.07
C LYS A 5 -46.90 -48.92 15.36
N LEU A 6 -46.86 -47.64 15.69
CA LEU A 6 -46.74 -46.49 14.79
C LEU A 6 -47.17 -45.27 15.59
N ILE A 7 -46.23 -44.41 15.97
CA ILE A 7 -46.32 -42.94 16.16
C ILE A 7 -44.96 -42.56 16.76
N LEU A 8 -43.91 -42.66 15.94
CA LEU A 8 -42.62 -41.96 16.11
C LEU A 8 -41.86 -42.21 14.80
N PRO A 9 -41.92 -41.26 13.86
CA PRO A 9 -40.83 -40.28 13.81
C PRO A 9 -41.24 -38.86 13.37
N LEU A 10 -42.51 -38.45 13.46
CA LEU A 10 -42.90 -37.11 13.02
C LEU A 10 -42.58 -36.00 14.04
N ILE A 11 -42.39 -36.35 15.32
CA ILE A 11 -42.08 -35.38 16.40
C ILE A 11 -40.56 -35.15 16.53
N LEU A 12 -39.72 -35.98 15.91
CA LEU A 12 -38.25 -35.81 15.93
C LEU A 12 -37.74 -34.88 14.81
N GLN A 13 -38.57 -34.51 13.84
CA GLN A 13 -38.21 -33.55 12.78
C GLN A 13 -38.58 -32.09 13.11
N VAL A 14 -39.40 -31.86 14.15
CA VAL A 14 -39.81 -30.51 14.58
C VAL A 14 -38.88 -29.95 15.68
N LEU A 15 -37.92 -30.76 16.15
CA LEU A 15 -36.89 -30.35 17.11
C LEU A 15 -35.48 -30.28 16.49
N ILE A 16 -35.37 -30.20 15.16
CA ILE A 16 -34.31 -29.38 14.55
C ILE A 16 -34.80 -27.94 14.71
N VAL A 17 -34.91 -27.52 15.96
CA VAL A 17 -34.95 -26.12 16.34
C VAL A 17 -33.74 -25.54 15.65
N THR A 18 -34.05 -24.72 14.65
CA THR A 18 -33.21 -23.67 14.12
C THR A 18 -32.31 -23.18 15.24
N ILE A 19 -31.12 -23.77 15.36
CA ILE A 19 -30.00 -23.08 15.97
C ILE A 19 -29.51 -22.12 14.90
N THR A 20 -30.40 -21.19 14.51
CA THR A 20 -30.03 -19.82 14.22
C THR A 20 -29.41 -19.32 15.52
N TYR A 21 -28.17 -19.74 15.75
CA TYR A 21 -27.20 -18.94 16.44
C TYR A 21 -27.13 -17.64 15.64
N SER A 22 -28.05 -16.70 15.89
CA SER A 22 -27.66 -15.30 15.90
C SER A 22 -26.65 -15.18 17.04
N GLN A 23 -25.45 -15.72 16.82
CA GLN A 23 -24.31 -15.43 17.66
C GLN A 23 -24.10 -13.94 17.43
N ASN A 24 -24.60 -13.14 18.37
CA ASN A 24 -24.27 -11.73 18.48
C ASN A 24 -22.76 -11.69 18.65
N CYS A 25 -22.09 -11.57 17.53
CA CYS A 25 -20.66 -11.65 17.44
C CYS A 25 -20.06 -10.25 17.55
N SER A 26 -20.88 -9.21 17.32
CA SER A 26 -20.59 -7.85 17.72
C SER A 26 -21.19 -7.54 19.11
N LYS A 27 -20.52 -6.64 19.84
CA LYS A 27 -21.01 -6.03 21.09
C LYS A 27 -21.63 -4.65 20.84
N TYR A 28 -21.91 -4.30 19.58
CA TYR A 28 -22.42 -3.00 19.21
C TYR A 28 -23.93 -2.92 19.35
N GLU A 29 -24.39 -1.74 19.75
CA GLU A 29 -25.80 -1.38 19.81
C GLU A 29 -26.01 -0.06 19.07
N LYS A 30 -27.17 0.12 18.45
CA LYS A 30 -27.51 1.36 17.74
C LYS A 30 -27.39 2.56 18.69
N GLY A 31 -26.73 3.61 18.23
CA GLY A 31 -26.48 4.83 18.98
C GLY A 31 -25.20 4.81 19.82
N MET A 32 -24.55 3.65 19.95
CA MET A 32 -23.26 3.53 20.64
C MET A 32 -22.19 4.36 19.93
N LYS A 33 -21.31 5.01 20.71
CA LYS A 33 -20.24 5.87 20.24
C LYS A 33 -18.88 5.30 20.62
N LEU A 34 -18.04 5.12 19.62
CA LEU A 34 -16.65 4.76 19.76
C LEU A 34 -15.81 6.02 19.61
N LYS A 35 -14.92 6.29 20.57
CA LYS A 35 -13.98 7.40 20.47
C LYS A 35 -12.57 6.88 20.19
N LEU A 36 -12.09 7.10 18.98
CA LEU A 36 -10.74 6.73 18.54
C LEU A 36 -9.80 7.93 18.64
N SER A 37 -8.75 7.84 19.45
CA SER A 37 -7.68 8.83 19.50
C SER A 37 -6.55 8.40 18.58
N VAL A 38 -6.18 9.30 17.66
CA VAL A 38 -5.14 9.06 16.65
C VAL A 38 -3.95 9.97 16.94
N LYS A 39 -2.79 9.35 17.16
CA LYS A 39 -1.55 9.99 17.60
C LYS A 39 -0.40 9.64 16.65
N PRO A 40 -0.17 10.40 15.59
CA PRO A 40 1.00 10.28 14.74
C PRO A 40 2.24 10.91 15.36
N PHE A 41 3.38 10.30 15.08
CA PHE A 41 4.69 10.73 15.54
C PHE A 41 5.69 10.73 14.39
N VAL A 42 6.71 11.59 14.51
CA VAL A 42 7.79 11.67 13.54
C VAL A 42 9.12 11.66 14.29
N ALA A 43 9.88 10.57 14.14
CA ALA A 43 11.22 10.47 14.69
C ALA A 43 12.21 11.25 13.82
N ALA A 44 12.38 12.55 14.08
CA ALA A 44 13.20 13.45 13.25
C ALA A 44 14.65 12.95 13.04
N ILE A 45 15.19 12.19 14.00
CA ILE A 45 16.54 11.63 13.93
C ILE A 45 16.75 10.73 12.70
N GLN A 46 15.71 10.07 12.20
CA GLN A 46 15.84 9.15 11.07
C GLN A 46 16.19 9.86 9.76
N PHE A 47 15.87 11.15 9.64
CA PHE A 47 16.18 11.96 8.46
C PHE A 47 17.58 12.58 8.50
N GLN A 48 18.29 12.43 9.61
CA GLN A 48 19.65 12.95 9.71
C GLN A 48 20.62 12.04 8.93
N PRO A 49 21.52 12.60 8.10
CA PRO A 49 22.48 11.81 7.33
C PRO A 49 23.31 10.86 8.20
N ASP A 50 23.60 11.26 9.44
CA ASP A 50 24.39 10.46 10.38
C ASP A 50 23.66 9.23 10.88
N PHE A 51 22.33 9.24 10.97
CA PHE A 51 21.54 8.07 11.36
C PHE A 51 21.76 6.91 10.39
N SER A 52 21.79 7.19 9.08
CA SER A 52 22.06 6.16 8.07
C SER A 52 23.43 5.49 8.24
N LYS A 53 24.43 6.25 8.75
CA LYS A 53 25.82 5.82 8.94
C LYS A 53 26.09 5.18 10.32
N MET A 54 25.14 5.23 11.26
CA MET A 54 25.33 4.63 12.59
C MET A 54 25.41 3.10 12.51
N LYS A 55 26.11 2.48 13.46
CA LYS A 55 26.09 1.02 13.64
C LYS A 55 24.72 0.55 14.13
N ASP A 56 24.28 -0.62 13.70
CA ASP A 56 22.94 -1.16 13.98
C ASP A 56 22.59 -1.22 15.47
N LYS A 57 23.54 -1.64 16.33
CA LYS A 57 23.34 -1.65 17.80
C LYS A 57 23.00 -0.27 18.37
N LYS A 58 23.60 0.79 17.83
CA LYS A 58 23.31 2.16 18.25
C LYS A 58 21.95 2.63 17.73
N LYS A 59 21.60 2.27 16.49
CA LYS A 59 20.25 2.55 15.94
C LYS A 59 19.18 1.88 16.77
N ALA A 60 19.33 0.58 17.06
CA ALA A 60 18.38 -0.20 17.86
C ALA A 60 18.11 0.44 19.23
N LYS A 61 19.18 0.88 19.92
CA LYS A 61 19.04 1.59 21.21
C LYS A 61 18.25 2.91 21.06
N ILE A 62 18.54 3.72 20.04
CA ILE A 62 17.82 4.98 19.78
C ILE A 62 16.33 4.72 19.49
N ILE A 63 16.05 3.69 18.69
CA ILE A 63 14.69 3.28 18.33
C ILE A 63 13.92 2.83 19.58
N GLU A 64 14.52 1.96 20.40
CA GLU A 64 13.94 1.49 21.65
C GLU A 64 13.63 2.64 22.61
N GLU A 65 14.60 3.54 22.85
CA GLU A 65 14.42 4.72 23.71
C GLU A 65 13.31 5.65 23.20
N TYR A 66 13.21 5.85 21.88
CA TYR A 66 12.15 6.64 21.27
C TYR A 66 10.78 5.97 21.47
N ASN A 67 10.68 4.68 21.15
CA ASN A 67 9.43 3.93 21.26
C ASN A 67 8.93 3.90 22.71
N LEU A 68 9.82 3.74 23.69
CA LEU A 68 9.48 3.84 25.11
C LEU A 68 8.91 5.22 25.48
N ARG A 69 9.48 6.32 24.96
CA ARG A 69 8.93 7.67 25.18
C ARG A 69 7.56 7.86 24.53
N VAL A 70 7.35 7.31 23.33
CA VAL A 70 6.04 7.33 22.66
C VAL A 70 4.99 6.58 23.51
N LEU A 71 5.31 5.37 23.95
CA LEU A 71 4.42 4.55 24.79
C LEU A 71 4.14 5.20 26.15
N ALA A 72 5.12 5.92 26.71
CA ALA A 72 4.95 6.72 27.93
C ALA A 72 4.24 8.07 27.68
N ASN A 73 3.81 8.37 26.45
CA ASN A 73 3.18 9.62 26.04
C ASN A 73 4.04 10.87 26.36
N GLN A 74 5.37 10.71 26.28
CA GLN A 74 6.37 11.76 26.49
C GLN A 74 6.86 12.39 25.17
N GLU A 75 6.60 11.74 24.04
CA GLU A 75 6.96 12.25 22.72
C GLU A 75 5.86 13.16 22.17
N LYS A 76 6.23 14.27 21.53
CA LYS A 76 5.26 15.22 20.97
C LYS A 76 4.66 14.65 19.68
N GLN A 77 3.33 14.62 19.63
CA GLN A 77 2.58 14.24 18.42
C GLN A 77 2.78 15.29 17.32
N SER A 78 2.88 14.84 16.07
CA SER A 78 3.07 15.74 14.92
C SER A 78 1.78 16.47 14.54
N TYR A 79 0.67 15.75 14.63
CA TYR A 79 -0.70 16.22 14.58
C TYR A 79 -1.53 15.20 15.39
N GLY A 80 -2.82 15.41 15.59
CA GLY A 80 -3.61 14.44 16.32
C GLY A 80 -5.06 14.86 16.41
N GLY A 81 -5.91 13.90 16.72
CA GLY A 81 -7.34 14.15 16.82
C GLY A 81 -8.07 12.97 17.40
N ASP A 82 -9.25 13.27 17.94
CA ASP A 82 -10.20 12.26 18.34
C ASP A 82 -11.29 12.16 17.27
N PHE A 83 -11.55 10.94 16.81
CA PHE A 83 -12.62 10.62 15.89
C PHE A 83 -13.73 9.90 16.64
N VAL A 84 -14.96 10.32 16.42
CA VAL A 84 -16.13 9.66 16.98
C VAL A 84 -16.82 8.89 15.87
N TYR A 85 -16.98 7.59 16.08
CA TYR A 85 -17.80 6.72 15.26
C TYR A 85 -19.09 6.42 16.02
N GLU A 86 -20.23 6.70 15.42
CA GLU A 86 -21.55 6.34 15.94
C GLU A 86 -22.08 5.11 15.21
N VAL A 87 -22.60 4.15 15.96
CA VAL A 87 -23.31 2.99 15.40
C VAL A 87 -24.67 3.45 14.87
N ALA A 88 -24.74 3.68 13.57
CA ALA A 88 -25.94 4.16 12.89
C ALA A 88 -27.04 3.08 12.80
N SER A 89 -26.65 1.83 12.52
CA SER A 89 -27.54 0.67 12.53
C SER A 89 -26.81 -0.60 12.95
N VAL A 90 -27.59 -1.55 13.46
CA VAL A 90 -27.18 -2.94 13.68
C VAL A 90 -28.29 -3.80 13.08
N ASP A 91 -28.00 -4.38 11.92
CA ASP A 91 -28.94 -5.18 11.15
C ASP A 91 -28.58 -6.66 11.32
N LYS A 92 -29.54 -7.48 11.74
CA LYS A 92 -29.35 -8.91 12.01
C LYS A 92 -30.29 -9.72 11.15
N ASP A 93 -29.75 -10.64 10.37
CA ASP A 93 -30.49 -11.54 9.52
C ASP A 93 -29.93 -12.97 9.58
N ASN A 94 -30.45 -13.86 8.73
CA ASN A 94 -29.99 -15.24 8.66
C ASN A 94 -28.56 -15.37 8.08
N GLU A 95 -28.02 -14.31 7.48
CA GLU A 95 -26.67 -14.28 6.90
C GLU A 95 -25.61 -13.78 7.90
N GLY A 96 -26.04 -13.06 8.94
CA GLY A 96 -25.18 -12.60 10.02
C GLY A 96 -25.62 -11.28 10.66
N GLU A 97 -24.65 -10.56 11.21
CA GLU A 97 -24.82 -9.24 11.82
C GLU A 97 -24.04 -8.20 11.01
N ARG A 98 -24.66 -7.06 10.70
CA ARG A 98 -24.03 -5.94 10.02
C ARG A 98 -24.17 -4.69 10.86
N VAL A 99 -23.05 -4.05 11.18
CA VAL A 99 -22.96 -2.83 11.98
C VAL A 99 -22.49 -1.72 11.06
N LEU A 100 -23.31 -0.69 10.87
CA LEU A 100 -22.95 0.50 10.12
C LEU A 100 -22.42 1.56 11.08
N LEU A 101 -21.16 1.94 10.91
CA LEU A 101 -20.52 3.00 11.67
C LEU A 101 -20.50 4.28 10.83
N LYS A 102 -20.83 5.41 11.47
CA LYS A 102 -20.84 6.74 10.89
C LYS A 102 -19.83 7.63 11.61
N SER A 103 -19.00 8.38 10.89
CA SER A 103 -18.16 9.44 11.46
C SER A 103 -18.29 10.72 10.65
N GLU A 104 -18.15 11.87 11.31
CA GLU A 104 -18.14 13.19 10.66
C GLU A 104 -16.76 13.82 10.77
N ILE A 105 -16.13 14.09 9.63
CA ILE A 105 -14.79 14.66 9.55
C ILE A 105 -14.84 15.85 8.61
N SER A 106 -14.54 17.05 9.12
CA SER A 106 -14.55 18.31 8.36
C SER A 106 -15.88 18.56 7.62
N GLY A 107 -17.02 18.26 8.27
CA GLY A 107 -18.35 18.44 7.69
C GLY A 107 -18.76 17.40 6.64
N LYS A 108 -17.92 16.38 6.41
CA LYS A 108 -18.25 15.23 5.54
C LYS A 108 -18.54 14.01 6.38
N THR A 109 -19.59 13.28 6.02
CA THR A 109 -19.94 12.00 6.66
C THR A 109 -19.26 10.84 5.95
N TYR A 110 -18.62 9.98 6.72
CA TYR A 110 -17.97 8.75 6.28
C TYR A 110 -18.64 7.55 6.93
N PHE A 111 -18.69 6.44 6.20
CA PHE A 111 -19.30 5.20 6.64
C PHE A 111 -18.32 4.05 6.57
N SER A 112 -18.22 3.28 7.65
CA SER A 112 -17.53 1.99 7.71
C SER A 112 -18.52 0.90 8.10
N VAL A 113 -18.21 -0.34 7.73
CA VAL A 113 -19.09 -1.48 7.99
C VAL A 113 -18.31 -2.54 8.72
N ILE A 114 -18.86 -3.02 9.83
CA ILE A 114 -18.42 -4.26 10.46
C ILE A 114 -19.49 -5.29 10.14
N ALA A 115 -19.16 -6.25 9.28
CA ALA A 115 -20.00 -7.40 9.04
C ALA A 115 -19.48 -8.56 9.88
N CYS A 116 -20.37 -9.40 10.34
CA CYS A 116 -20.00 -10.58 11.06
C CYS A 116 -20.85 -11.76 10.62
N LYS A 117 -20.16 -12.84 10.29
CA LYS A 117 -20.76 -14.06 9.77
C LYS A 117 -20.10 -15.23 10.48
N ASN A 118 -20.92 -16.09 11.07
CA ASN A 118 -20.47 -17.16 11.95
C ASN A 118 -19.62 -16.59 13.11
N ASP A 119 -18.38 -17.06 13.26
CA ASP A 119 -17.44 -16.59 14.27
C ASP A 119 -16.50 -15.49 13.76
N THR A 120 -16.67 -15.01 12.51
CA THR A 120 -15.68 -14.17 11.84
C THR A 120 -16.19 -12.75 11.68
N MET A 121 -15.36 -11.79 12.08
CA MET A 121 -15.60 -10.37 11.89
C MET A 121 -14.87 -9.87 10.65
N LEU A 122 -15.59 -9.18 9.77
CA LEU A 122 -15.11 -8.53 8.57
C LEU A 122 -15.22 -7.01 8.76
N ILE A 123 -14.08 -6.34 8.82
CA ILE A 123 -14.00 -4.90 9.02
C ILE A 123 -13.75 -4.24 7.67
N TYR A 124 -14.75 -3.52 7.17
CA TYR A 124 -14.68 -2.68 5.98
C TYR A 124 -14.46 -1.24 6.42
N ARG A 125 -13.26 -0.72 6.15
CA ARG A 125 -12.89 0.66 6.50
C ARG A 125 -13.70 1.71 5.77
N ASN A 126 -14.27 1.38 4.61
CA ASN A 126 -15.26 2.17 3.90
C ASN A 126 -16.37 1.27 3.37
N ALA A 127 -17.61 1.78 3.36
CA ALA A 127 -18.78 1.06 2.85
C ALA A 127 -18.79 0.93 1.31
N ASP A 128 -18.00 1.76 0.61
CA ASP A 128 -17.96 1.84 -0.85
C ASP A 128 -16.53 2.16 -1.33
N ILE A 129 -16.34 2.18 -2.64
CA ILE A 129 -15.15 2.66 -3.33
C ILE A 129 -14.83 4.09 -2.88
N VAL A 130 -13.58 4.32 -2.48
CA VAL A 130 -13.11 5.64 -2.05
C VAL A 130 -12.60 6.40 -3.25
N TRP A 131 -13.39 7.36 -3.72
CA TRP A 131 -13.01 8.25 -4.83
C TRP A 131 -12.04 9.33 -4.36
N SER A 132 -10.93 9.49 -5.09
CA SER A 132 -10.02 10.61 -4.94
C SER A 132 -10.50 11.74 -5.84
N ILE A 133 -10.90 12.87 -5.25
CA ILE A 133 -11.42 14.03 -5.99
C ILE A 133 -10.62 15.26 -5.58
N GLU A 134 -10.04 15.96 -6.55
CA GLU A 134 -9.34 17.23 -6.35
C GLU A 134 -9.99 18.30 -7.23
N LYS A 135 -10.39 19.42 -6.63
CA LYS A 135 -11.04 20.57 -7.33
C LYS A 135 -12.26 20.19 -8.19
N GLY A 136 -12.95 19.10 -7.84
CA GLY A 136 -14.13 18.61 -8.57
C GLY A 136 -13.83 17.54 -9.61
N ASP A 137 -12.54 17.34 -9.95
CA ASP A 137 -12.12 16.29 -10.87
C ASP A 137 -11.82 15.00 -10.12
N THR A 138 -12.33 13.88 -10.64
CA THR A 138 -11.96 12.56 -10.14
C THR A 138 -10.53 12.26 -10.59
N LEU A 139 -9.63 11.99 -9.65
CA LEU A 139 -8.25 11.62 -9.91
C LEU A 139 -8.05 10.10 -9.92
N GLY A 140 -8.97 9.35 -9.31
CA GLY A 140 -8.85 7.92 -9.14
C GLY A 140 -9.78 7.37 -8.08
N TYR A 141 -9.57 6.11 -7.73
CA TYR A 141 -10.32 5.44 -6.68
C TYR A 141 -9.47 4.40 -5.95
N THR A 142 -9.90 4.06 -4.74
CA THR A 142 -9.32 2.97 -3.94
C THR A 142 -10.40 1.97 -3.57
N ILE A 143 -10.10 0.70 -3.79
CA ILE A 143 -10.87 -0.43 -3.26
C ILE A 143 -10.11 -0.94 -2.05
N GLN A 144 -10.77 -0.94 -0.90
CA GLN A 144 -10.17 -1.42 0.35
C GLN A 144 -10.64 -2.83 0.65
N GLY A 145 -9.71 -3.76 0.81
CA GLY A 145 -10.02 -5.12 1.20
C GLY A 145 -10.56 -5.19 2.63
N PRO A 146 -11.47 -6.12 2.92
CA PRO A 146 -11.92 -6.35 4.28
C PRO A 146 -10.82 -6.99 5.12
N GLN A 147 -10.64 -6.47 6.33
CA GLN A 147 -9.85 -7.13 7.35
C GLN A 147 -10.69 -8.24 7.98
N ILE A 148 -10.17 -9.48 7.98
CA ILE A 148 -10.92 -10.69 8.38
C ILE A 148 -10.28 -11.26 9.65
N ILE A 149 -11.02 -11.26 10.76
CA ILE A 149 -10.52 -11.72 12.06
C ILE A 149 -11.59 -12.61 12.72
N PRO A 150 -11.28 -13.90 12.97
CA PRO A 150 -12.10 -14.74 13.84
C PRO A 150 -12.24 -14.16 15.25
N ASN A 151 -13.41 -14.22 15.85
CA ASN A 151 -13.65 -13.81 17.23
C ASN A 151 -13.06 -14.79 18.25
N LYS A 152 -12.83 -16.04 17.83
CA LYS A 152 -12.19 -17.06 18.64
C LYS A 152 -10.77 -17.26 18.12
N LEU A 153 -9.82 -16.61 18.78
CA LEU A 153 -8.40 -16.73 18.48
C LEU A 153 -7.68 -17.49 19.59
N ALA A 154 -6.57 -18.10 19.22
CA ALA A 154 -5.56 -18.65 20.09
C ALA A 154 -4.20 -18.03 19.76
N VAL A 155 -3.28 -18.06 20.74
CA VAL A 155 -1.88 -17.69 20.51
C VAL A 155 -1.27 -18.65 19.48
N GLY A 156 -0.58 -18.09 18.49
CA GLY A 156 0.00 -18.81 17.35
C GLY A 156 -0.91 -18.87 16.12
N ASP A 157 -2.17 -18.42 16.21
CA ASP A 157 -3.06 -18.36 15.05
C ASP A 157 -2.53 -17.38 14.00
N LYS A 158 -2.66 -17.75 12.73
CA LYS A 158 -2.31 -16.91 11.58
C LYS A 158 -3.55 -16.31 10.96
N LEU A 159 -3.45 -15.04 10.58
CA LEU A 159 -4.57 -14.31 9.97
C LEU A 159 -4.38 -14.16 8.46
N PRO A 160 -5.49 -14.12 7.69
CA PRO A 160 -5.41 -13.97 6.25
C PRO A 160 -4.94 -12.57 5.86
N ILE A 161 -4.17 -12.52 4.78
CA ILE A 161 -3.75 -11.29 4.12
C ILE A 161 -4.98 -10.62 3.50
N TYR A 162 -5.02 -9.29 3.54
CA TYR A 162 -5.98 -8.49 2.77
C TYR A 162 -5.28 -7.38 2.01
N GLU A 163 -5.89 -6.92 0.92
CA GLU A 163 -5.27 -6.02 -0.05
C GLU A 163 -6.11 -4.76 -0.26
N ASP A 164 -5.42 -3.61 -0.29
CA ASP A 164 -5.98 -2.36 -0.80
C ASP A 164 -5.36 -2.03 -2.15
N VAL A 165 -6.21 -1.71 -3.12
CA VAL A 165 -5.77 -1.36 -4.47
C VAL A 165 -6.30 0.02 -4.82
N SER A 166 -5.38 0.94 -5.14
CA SER A 166 -5.72 2.25 -5.67
C SER A 166 -5.29 2.38 -7.13
N PHE A 167 -6.21 2.97 -7.90
CA PHE A 167 -6.02 3.28 -9.30
C PHE A 167 -6.17 4.78 -9.49
N SER A 168 -5.16 5.41 -10.10
CA SER A 168 -5.30 6.77 -10.62
C SER A 168 -5.74 6.74 -12.07
N LEU A 169 -6.60 7.69 -12.45
CA LEU A 169 -6.91 7.95 -13.84
C LEU A 169 -5.64 8.46 -14.55
N PRO A 170 -5.43 8.11 -15.84
CA PRO A 170 -4.22 8.50 -16.54
C PRO A 170 -4.08 10.02 -16.65
N ILE A 171 -2.97 10.56 -16.15
CA ILE A 171 -2.63 11.96 -16.32
C ILE A 171 -1.89 12.09 -17.66
N LYS A 172 -2.38 12.97 -18.54
CA LYS A 172 -1.80 13.21 -19.87
C LYS A 172 -1.19 14.60 -19.91
N ASN A 173 0.12 14.68 -20.13
CA ASN A 173 0.84 15.93 -20.31
C ASN A 173 1.30 16.06 -21.76
N GLU A 174 1.03 17.18 -22.39
CA GLU A 174 1.61 17.49 -23.71
C GLU A 174 3.11 17.74 -23.57
N ILE A 175 3.89 17.15 -24.48
CA ILE A 175 5.34 17.30 -24.50
C ILE A 175 5.83 17.57 -25.91
N THR A 176 6.99 18.22 -26.01
CA THR A 176 7.78 18.32 -27.23
C THR A 176 9.17 17.77 -26.96
N ALA A 177 9.54 16.71 -27.68
CA ALA A 177 10.83 16.07 -27.57
C ALA A 177 11.74 16.46 -28.74
N LYS A 178 13.02 16.69 -28.45
CA LYS A 178 14.04 16.88 -29.48
C LYS A 178 14.51 15.52 -29.99
N TRP A 179 14.28 15.22 -31.27
CA TRP A 179 14.66 13.95 -31.89
C TRP A 179 15.68 14.16 -33.01
N PRO A 180 16.79 13.40 -33.07
CA PRO A 180 17.72 13.48 -34.19
C PRO A 180 17.14 12.78 -35.42
N GLU A 181 16.84 13.55 -36.46
CA GLU A 181 16.45 13.04 -37.77
C GLU A 181 17.67 13.01 -38.69
N PHE A 182 17.89 11.87 -39.35
CA PHE A 182 18.98 11.71 -40.32
C PHE A 182 18.72 12.59 -41.55
N GLN A 183 19.68 13.45 -41.89
CA GLN A 183 19.57 14.37 -43.03
C GLN A 183 20.48 13.99 -44.21
N GLY A 184 21.39 13.04 -44.01
CA GLY A 184 22.37 12.64 -45.02
C GLY A 184 23.78 12.53 -44.47
N TYR A 185 24.76 12.54 -45.38
CA TYR A 185 26.16 12.42 -45.05
C TYR A 185 26.95 13.66 -45.48
N HIS A 186 27.78 14.19 -44.59
CA HIS A 186 28.81 15.16 -44.95
C HIS A 186 30.08 14.41 -45.35
N LYS A 187 30.61 14.72 -46.54
CA LYS A 187 31.92 14.24 -46.99
C LYS A 187 32.93 15.38 -46.88
N SER A 188 33.96 15.16 -46.07
CA SER A 188 35.13 16.04 -46.07
C SER A 188 36.32 15.33 -46.71
N TYR A 189 37.16 16.11 -47.38
CA TYR A 189 38.33 15.63 -48.08
C TYR A 189 39.57 16.25 -47.45
N SER A 190 40.52 15.42 -47.04
CA SER A 190 41.85 15.89 -46.67
C SER A 190 42.87 15.39 -47.68
N TYR A 191 43.91 16.20 -47.90
CA TYR A 191 45.01 15.87 -48.78
C TYR A 191 46.27 15.76 -47.94
N SER A 192 46.93 14.60 -47.99
CA SER A 192 48.23 14.39 -47.38
C SER A 192 49.26 13.99 -48.43
N THR A 193 50.52 14.32 -48.19
CA THR A 193 51.63 13.85 -49.02
C THR A 193 52.45 12.87 -48.18
N GLY A 194 52.69 11.66 -48.70
CA GLY A 194 53.40 10.62 -47.97
C GLY A 194 53.15 9.23 -48.55
N MET A 195 53.45 8.19 -47.77
CA MET A 195 53.08 6.82 -48.13
C MET A 195 51.62 6.55 -47.83
N GLY A 196 50.92 5.91 -48.78
CA GLY A 196 49.54 5.46 -48.62
C GLY A 196 49.28 4.23 -49.48
N TYR A 197 48.17 3.56 -49.20
CA TYR A 197 47.77 2.35 -49.93
C TYR A 197 46.94 2.72 -51.16
N ASP A 198 47.41 2.36 -52.36
CA ASP A 198 46.66 2.55 -53.61
C ASP A 198 45.76 1.34 -53.86
N SER A 199 44.45 1.53 -53.72
CA SER A 199 43.48 0.47 -53.94
C SER A 199 43.38 0.00 -55.40
N LYS A 200 43.91 0.75 -56.37
CA LYS A 200 43.93 0.33 -57.79
C LYS A 200 45.11 -0.57 -58.13
N SER A 201 46.28 -0.30 -57.56
CA SER A 201 47.48 -1.12 -57.78
C SER A 201 47.71 -2.17 -56.69
N GLY A 202 46.98 -2.10 -55.57
CA GLY A 202 47.10 -3.04 -54.45
C GLY A 202 48.39 -2.88 -53.64
N ASN A 203 49.14 -1.80 -53.85
CA ASN A 203 50.47 -1.58 -53.25
C ASN A 203 50.53 -0.26 -52.46
N PHE A 204 51.50 -0.16 -51.56
CA PHE A 204 51.85 1.11 -50.94
C PHE A 204 52.69 1.94 -51.90
N ALA A 205 52.32 3.20 -52.10
CA ALA A 205 53.03 4.14 -52.94
C ALA A 205 53.28 5.46 -52.19
N SER A 206 54.29 6.22 -52.60
CA SER A 206 54.44 7.60 -52.18
C SER A 206 53.67 8.51 -53.14
N GLY A 207 52.93 9.48 -52.61
CA GLY A 207 52.11 10.35 -53.44
C GLY A 207 51.21 11.30 -52.66
N LYS A 208 50.35 12.03 -53.40
CA LYS A 208 49.28 12.84 -52.83
C LYS A 208 48.04 11.97 -52.64
N TRP A 209 47.61 11.81 -51.40
CA TRP A 209 46.47 10.98 -51.03
C TRP A 209 45.27 11.86 -50.71
N LYS A 210 44.11 11.52 -51.29
CA LYS A 210 42.83 12.13 -50.94
C LYS A 210 42.09 11.18 -50.00
N THR A 211 42.00 11.54 -48.73
CA THR A 211 41.21 10.79 -47.75
C THR A 211 39.80 11.37 -47.71
N THR A 212 38.80 10.52 -47.95
CA THR A 212 37.38 10.89 -47.82
C THR A 212 36.87 10.45 -46.46
N THR A 213 36.51 11.40 -45.60
CA THR A 213 35.81 11.10 -44.34
C THR A 213 34.32 11.33 -44.55
N THR A 214 33.51 10.30 -44.26
CA THR A 214 32.05 10.40 -44.32
C THR A 214 31.50 10.46 -42.90
N LYS A 215 30.77 11.52 -42.56
CA LYS A 215 30.09 11.67 -41.26
C LYS A 215 28.59 11.79 -41.49
N ALA A 216 27.80 11.01 -40.75
CA ALA A 216 26.34 11.16 -40.74
C ALA A 216 25.96 12.51 -40.11
N ILE A 217 25.04 13.23 -40.75
CA ILE A 217 24.47 14.48 -40.23
C ILE A 217 23.08 14.18 -39.71
N TYR A 218 22.83 14.61 -38.47
CA TYR A 218 21.52 14.58 -37.86
C TYR A 218 21.08 15.99 -37.55
N LYS A 219 19.83 16.32 -37.84
CA LYS A 219 19.19 17.57 -37.41
C LYS A 219 18.25 17.26 -36.26
N SER A 220 18.31 18.08 -35.22
CA SER A 220 17.35 17.99 -34.13
C SER A 220 16.01 18.58 -34.58
N ILE A 221 14.96 17.75 -34.59
CA ILE A 221 13.58 18.15 -34.88
C ILE A 221 12.75 18.13 -33.60
N ASP A 222 11.69 18.93 -33.56
CA ASP A 222 10.68 18.86 -32.51
C ASP A 222 9.64 17.81 -32.89
N VAL A 223 9.48 16.80 -32.02
CA VAL A 223 8.44 15.77 -32.13
C VAL A 223 7.45 16.00 -31.00
N LYS A 224 6.20 16.29 -31.36
CA LYS A 224 5.14 16.45 -30.36
C LYS A 224 4.64 15.09 -29.90
N GLY A 225 4.10 15.07 -28.69
CA GLY A 225 3.49 13.88 -28.13
C GLY A 225 2.86 14.12 -26.78
N LYS A 226 2.52 13.02 -26.12
CA LYS A 226 1.92 13.00 -24.79
C LYS A 226 2.74 12.09 -23.89
N GLN A 227 3.05 12.57 -22.70
CA GLN A 227 3.47 11.72 -21.59
C GLN A 227 2.23 11.29 -20.83
N ILE A 228 2.09 9.99 -20.59
CA ILE A 228 0.99 9.40 -19.85
C ILE A 228 1.54 8.82 -18.55
N LEU A 229 1.05 9.33 -17.43
CA LEU A 229 1.39 8.87 -16.08
C LEU A 229 0.20 8.11 -15.50
N LYS A 230 0.43 6.89 -15.03
CA LYS A 230 -0.57 6.08 -14.32
C LYS A 230 -0.03 5.68 -12.96
N PRO A 231 -0.19 6.52 -11.93
CA PRO A 231 0.10 6.12 -10.56
C PRO A 231 -0.76 4.91 -10.16
N LYS A 232 -0.11 3.94 -9.52
CA LYS A 232 -0.71 2.75 -8.95
C LYS A 232 -0.19 2.59 -7.54
N PHE A 233 -1.11 2.27 -6.65
CA PHE A 233 -0.79 2.01 -5.25
C PHE A 233 -1.42 0.67 -4.87
N ASN A 234 -0.62 -0.17 -4.22
CA ASN A 234 -1.06 -1.45 -3.71
C ASN A 234 -0.52 -1.57 -2.28
N SER A 235 -1.40 -1.87 -1.33
CA SER A 235 -1.03 -2.18 0.04
C SER A 235 -1.52 -3.58 0.40
N LEU A 236 -0.59 -4.43 0.82
CA LEU A 236 -0.89 -5.74 1.41
C LEU A 236 -0.76 -5.62 2.92
N HIS A 237 -1.81 -5.98 3.63
CA HIS A 237 -1.88 -5.97 5.07
C HIS A 237 -1.88 -7.40 5.59
N TYR A 238 -1.53 -7.56 6.86
CA TYR A 238 -1.48 -8.87 7.52
C TYR A 238 -0.51 -9.86 6.86
N ILE A 239 0.52 -9.35 6.20
CA ILE A 239 1.64 -10.20 5.80
C ILE A 239 2.29 -10.73 7.07
N ASN A 240 2.46 -12.05 7.15
CA ASN A 240 2.98 -12.75 8.33
C ASN A 240 2.19 -12.47 9.63
N ALA A 241 0.91 -12.12 9.55
CA ALA A 241 0.10 -11.84 10.74
C ALA A 241 -0.04 -13.06 11.65
N VAL A 242 0.31 -12.87 12.93
CA VAL A 242 0.25 -13.91 13.96
C VAL A 242 -0.25 -13.33 15.28
N VAL A 243 -1.06 -14.11 15.98
CA VAL A 243 -1.50 -13.80 17.35
C VAL A 243 -0.38 -14.17 18.31
N GLU A 244 0.37 -13.17 18.79
CA GLU A 244 1.56 -13.39 19.61
C GLU A 244 1.22 -13.68 21.06
N ARG A 245 0.21 -13.00 21.60
CA ARG A 245 -0.13 -13.06 23.03
C ARG A 245 -1.52 -12.51 23.30
N THR A 246 -1.96 -12.65 24.55
CA THR A 246 -3.14 -11.97 25.08
C THR A 246 -2.72 -10.91 26.10
N GLU A 247 -3.41 -9.77 26.11
CA GLU A 247 -3.20 -8.70 27.07
C GLU A 247 -4.55 -8.18 27.58
N ASP A 248 -4.60 -7.74 28.83
CA ASP A 248 -5.76 -7.01 29.34
C ASP A 248 -5.71 -5.55 28.89
N VAL A 249 -6.78 -5.09 28.26
CA VAL A 249 -6.95 -3.70 27.84
C VAL A 249 -8.17 -3.10 28.53
N GLN A 250 -8.05 -1.83 28.91
CA GLN A 250 -9.13 -1.08 29.52
C GLN A 250 -9.72 -0.10 28.50
N ILE A 251 -11.03 -0.14 28.33
CA ILE A 251 -11.81 0.80 27.50
C ILE A 251 -12.89 1.38 28.41
N ASP A 252 -12.88 2.69 28.60
CA ASP A 252 -13.58 3.36 29.70
C ASP A 252 -13.23 2.70 31.06
N GLU A 253 -14.23 2.18 31.77
CA GLU A 253 -14.10 1.51 33.08
C GLU A 253 -14.13 -0.01 32.97
N LYS A 254 -14.27 -0.56 31.75
CA LYS A 254 -14.39 -1.99 31.50
C LYS A 254 -13.06 -2.58 31.05
N LYS A 255 -12.70 -3.74 31.61
CA LYS A 255 -11.56 -4.55 31.18
C LYS A 255 -11.99 -5.57 30.13
N TYR A 256 -11.14 -5.76 29.14
CA TYR A 256 -11.31 -6.73 28.07
C TYR A 256 -10.00 -7.49 27.87
N THR A 257 -10.10 -8.76 27.50
CA THR A 257 -8.95 -9.51 26.99
C THR A 257 -8.81 -9.22 25.51
N ALA A 258 -7.66 -8.71 25.11
CA ALA A 258 -7.29 -8.48 23.72
C ALA A 258 -6.28 -9.53 23.25
N TYR A 259 -6.39 -9.92 21.99
CA TYR A 259 -5.39 -10.68 21.26
C TYR A 259 -4.45 -9.69 20.57
N VAL A 260 -3.15 -9.81 20.85
CA VAL A 260 -2.14 -8.97 20.23
C VAL A 260 -1.66 -9.62 18.95
N ILE A 261 -1.93 -8.95 17.84
CA ILE A 261 -1.59 -9.40 16.48
C ILE A 261 -0.37 -8.60 16.04
N GLU A 262 0.70 -9.29 15.66
CA GLU A 262 1.87 -8.69 15.03
C GLU A 262 1.89 -9.06 13.56
N SER A 263 2.16 -8.07 12.70
CA SER A 263 2.13 -8.24 11.25
C SER A 263 3.01 -7.25 10.53
N GLU A 264 3.23 -7.53 9.26
CA GLU A 264 3.83 -6.61 8.30
C GLU A 264 2.75 -5.97 7.42
N HIS A 265 2.96 -4.71 7.09
CA HIS A 265 2.21 -3.96 6.08
C HIS A 265 3.17 -3.59 4.95
N TRP A 266 2.86 -4.08 3.76
CA TRP A 266 3.68 -3.95 2.56
C TRP A 266 3.01 -2.97 1.61
N THR A 267 3.71 -1.89 1.27
CA THR A 267 3.19 -0.85 0.38
C THR A 267 4.04 -0.77 -0.89
N LYS A 268 3.38 -0.75 -2.04
CA LYS A 268 4.00 -0.58 -3.35
C LYS A 268 3.38 0.60 -4.08
N PHE A 269 4.22 1.58 -4.36
CA PHE A 269 3.88 2.71 -5.20
C PHE A 269 4.63 2.61 -6.52
N LYS A 270 3.91 2.69 -7.64
CA LYS A 270 4.50 2.70 -8.97
C LYS A 270 3.84 3.76 -9.82
N ILE A 271 4.63 4.50 -10.60
CA ILE A 271 4.12 5.38 -11.65
C ILE A 271 4.45 4.68 -12.97
N ASP A 272 3.45 4.11 -13.64
CA ASP A 272 3.64 3.61 -15.00
C ASP A 272 3.70 4.83 -15.93
N VAL A 273 4.87 5.06 -16.53
CA VAL A 273 5.10 6.13 -17.51
C VAL A 273 5.14 5.54 -18.91
N SER A 274 4.40 6.15 -19.82
CA SER A 274 4.44 5.81 -21.25
C SER A 274 4.35 7.08 -22.09
N TYR A 275 4.79 6.97 -23.33
CA TYR A 275 4.76 8.06 -24.31
C TYR A 275 3.94 7.65 -25.52
N GLU A 276 3.16 8.60 -26.04
CA GLU A 276 2.53 8.57 -27.36
C GLU A 276 3.15 9.71 -28.17
N MET A 277 3.92 9.41 -29.22
CA MET A 277 4.66 10.42 -30.00
C MET A 277 4.27 10.38 -31.48
N GLU A 278 4.34 11.52 -32.17
CA GLU A 278 4.11 11.57 -33.62
C GLU A 278 5.12 10.70 -34.42
N SER A 279 6.30 10.45 -33.86
CA SER A 279 7.32 9.56 -34.44
C SER A 279 7.42 8.26 -33.65
N ALA A 280 7.13 7.13 -34.29
CA ALA A 280 7.22 5.80 -33.69
C ALA A 280 8.65 5.46 -33.20
N ASN A 281 9.69 5.94 -33.89
CA ASN A 281 11.08 5.74 -33.47
C ASN A 281 11.39 6.51 -32.18
N CYS A 282 10.88 7.74 -32.09
CA CYS A 282 10.99 8.57 -30.89
C CYS A 282 10.23 7.91 -29.73
N GLU A 283 8.99 7.50 -29.96
CA GLU A 283 8.16 6.79 -28.97
C GLU A 283 8.86 5.54 -28.42
N ALA A 284 9.33 4.64 -29.30
CA ALA A 284 10.01 3.42 -28.92
C ALA A 284 11.29 3.69 -28.11
N TYR A 285 12.04 4.75 -28.45
CA TYR A 285 13.22 5.15 -27.70
C TYR A 285 12.86 5.60 -26.28
N TYR A 286 11.88 6.48 -26.12
CA TYR A 286 11.49 7.01 -24.80
C TYR A 286 10.87 5.93 -23.92
N ASN A 287 9.98 5.09 -24.46
CA ASN A 287 9.40 3.97 -23.72
C ASN A 287 10.50 2.99 -23.25
N LYS A 288 11.48 2.67 -24.11
CA LYS A 288 12.63 1.84 -23.72
C LYS A 288 13.54 2.50 -22.69
N ALA A 289 13.68 3.84 -22.73
CA ALA A 289 14.46 4.58 -21.75
C ALA A 289 13.82 4.53 -20.35
N ILE A 290 12.50 4.68 -20.26
CA ILE A 290 11.76 4.52 -19.00
C ILE A 290 11.86 3.11 -18.46
N GLU A 291 11.66 2.07 -19.28
CA GLU A 291 11.81 0.69 -18.80
C GLU A 291 13.18 0.40 -18.19
N LYS A 292 14.25 0.97 -18.77
CA LYS A 292 15.60 0.87 -18.22
C LYS A 292 15.74 1.66 -16.90
N MET A 293 15.13 2.84 -16.83
CA MET A 293 15.15 3.66 -15.62
C MET A 293 14.41 2.96 -14.48
N ASP A 294 13.21 2.42 -14.73
CA ASP A 294 12.41 1.69 -13.74
C ASP A 294 13.17 0.48 -13.18
N LYS A 295 13.79 -0.32 -14.06
CA LYS A 295 14.64 -1.46 -13.64
C LYS A 295 15.81 -1.00 -12.77
N LYS A 296 16.43 0.13 -13.09
CA LYS A 296 17.54 0.69 -12.32
C LYS A 296 17.07 1.22 -10.96
N ILE A 297 15.94 1.93 -10.91
CA ILE A 297 15.35 2.45 -9.66
C ILE A 297 14.99 1.29 -8.74
N SER A 298 14.24 0.30 -9.24
CA SER A 298 13.85 -0.87 -8.43
C SER A 298 15.06 -1.61 -7.86
N LYS A 299 16.09 -1.87 -8.69
CA LYS A 299 17.34 -2.50 -8.22
C LYS A 299 18.05 -1.66 -7.14
N ASN A 300 18.04 -0.34 -7.28
CA ASN A 300 18.64 0.57 -6.29
C ASN A 300 17.84 0.59 -4.98
N ASN A 301 16.51 0.60 -5.04
CA ASN A 301 15.65 0.59 -3.86
C ASN A 301 15.82 -0.70 -3.04
N VAL A 302 15.88 -1.85 -3.72
CA VAL A 302 16.19 -3.14 -3.07
C VAL A 302 17.58 -3.11 -2.43
N LYS A 303 18.61 -2.65 -3.15
CA LYS A 303 19.97 -2.55 -2.61
C LYS A 303 20.05 -1.60 -1.41
N ALA A 304 19.27 -0.54 -1.42
CA ALA A 304 19.18 0.44 -0.34
C ALA A 304 18.29 -0.04 0.84
N LYS A 305 17.67 -1.23 0.74
CA LYS A 305 16.70 -1.76 1.70
C LYS A 305 15.48 -0.86 1.93
N ILE A 306 15.13 -0.07 0.91
CA ILE A 306 13.90 0.74 0.91
C ILE A 306 12.72 -0.16 0.54
N GLU A 307 12.94 -1.09 -0.40
CA GLU A 307 11.98 -2.08 -0.84
C GLU A 307 12.52 -3.50 -0.63
N ASN A 308 11.63 -4.47 -0.42
CA ASN A 308 11.95 -5.88 -0.49
C ASN A 308 12.14 -6.34 -1.96
N GLU A 309 12.51 -7.60 -2.17
CA GLU A 309 12.77 -8.15 -3.51
C GLU A 309 11.55 -8.13 -4.45
N GLN A 310 10.34 -7.96 -3.91
CA GLN A 310 9.09 -7.84 -4.67
C GLN A 310 8.73 -6.37 -4.99
N GLY A 311 9.55 -5.41 -4.55
CA GLY A 311 9.36 -3.97 -4.77
C GLY A 311 8.35 -3.33 -3.81
N TYR A 312 8.18 -3.89 -2.60
CA TYR A 312 7.33 -3.31 -1.55
C TYR A 312 8.19 -2.68 -0.45
N SER A 313 7.81 -1.48 -0.02
CA SER A 313 8.26 -0.92 1.26
C SER A 313 7.58 -1.68 2.40
N VAL A 314 8.36 -2.15 3.37
CA VAL A 314 7.86 -2.96 4.49
C VAL A 314 7.83 -2.11 5.76
N THR A 315 6.66 -2.08 6.39
CA THR A 315 6.41 -1.49 7.70
C THR A 315 5.81 -2.53 8.63
N TYR A 316 5.88 -2.30 9.94
CA TYR A 316 5.34 -3.23 10.94
C TYR A 316 4.11 -2.64 11.60
N LEU A 317 3.21 -3.52 12.04
CA LEU A 317 1.97 -3.16 12.70
C LEU A 317 1.70 -4.12 13.86
N THR A 318 1.41 -3.56 15.03
CA THR A 318 0.89 -4.32 16.19
C THR A 318 -0.51 -3.87 16.49
N GLU A 319 -1.46 -4.79 16.59
CA GLU A 319 -2.87 -4.49 16.87
C GLU A 319 -3.39 -5.28 18.08
N TRP A 320 -4.27 -4.67 18.85
CA TRP A 320 -4.99 -5.31 19.95
C TRP A 320 -6.43 -5.51 19.53
N PHE A 321 -6.78 -6.76 19.23
CA PHE A 321 -8.12 -7.17 18.84
C PHE A 321 -8.92 -7.65 20.04
N VAL A 322 -10.09 -7.06 20.28
CA VAL A 322 -11.04 -7.54 21.28
C VAL A 322 -12.24 -8.18 20.57
N PRO A 323 -12.56 -9.47 20.83
CA PRO A 323 -13.71 -10.14 20.22
C PRO A 323 -15.01 -9.36 20.41
N GLY A 324 -15.71 -9.17 19.30
CA GLY A 324 -16.93 -8.39 19.17
C GLY A 324 -16.81 -6.87 19.32
N ILE A 325 -15.60 -6.34 19.45
CA ILE A 325 -15.32 -4.89 19.38
C ILE A 325 -14.38 -4.59 18.21
N GLY A 326 -13.41 -5.46 17.92
CA GLY A 326 -12.42 -5.22 16.86
C GLY A 326 -11.13 -4.62 17.39
N ILE A 327 -10.44 -3.87 16.53
CA ILE A 327 -9.13 -3.30 16.85
C ILE A 327 -9.32 -2.10 17.77
N VAL A 328 -8.92 -2.25 19.02
CA VAL A 328 -9.08 -1.21 20.06
C VAL A 328 -7.80 -0.43 20.30
N LYS A 329 -6.66 -0.95 19.87
CA LYS A 329 -5.38 -0.25 19.86
C LYS A 329 -4.55 -0.73 18.67
N SER A 330 -3.78 0.17 18.06
CA SER A 330 -2.78 -0.20 17.08
C SER A 330 -1.52 0.66 17.21
N LEU A 331 -0.36 0.07 16.92
CA LEU A 331 0.92 0.74 16.80
C LEU A 331 1.47 0.50 15.39
N GLY A 332 1.62 1.57 14.62
CA GLY A 332 2.30 1.55 13.33
C GLY A 332 3.77 1.93 13.52
N TYR A 333 4.63 1.23 12.80
CA TYR A 333 6.07 1.48 12.80
C TYR A 333 6.52 1.88 11.40
N ASP A 334 7.46 2.82 11.29
CA ASP A 334 8.13 3.08 10.02
C ASP A 334 9.12 1.96 9.65
N MET A 335 9.74 2.08 8.48
CA MET A 335 10.70 1.09 7.96
C MET A 335 11.96 0.93 8.83
N ASN A 336 12.23 1.89 9.73
CA ASN A 336 13.35 1.84 10.67
C ASN A 336 12.93 1.29 12.04
N GLY A 337 11.64 1.03 12.27
CA GLY A 337 11.12 0.49 13.53
C GLY A 337 10.74 1.56 14.56
N PHE A 338 10.69 2.84 14.19
CA PHE A 338 10.13 3.87 15.09
C PHE A 338 8.61 3.83 15.04
N ILE A 339 7.94 3.92 16.19
CA ILE A 339 6.49 4.12 16.23
C ILE A 339 6.17 5.46 15.56
N ASN A 340 5.40 5.42 14.48
CA ASN A 340 4.97 6.59 13.73
C ASN A 340 3.47 6.86 13.85
N LEU A 341 2.70 5.90 14.38
CA LEU A 341 1.27 5.99 14.57
C LEU A 341 0.85 5.19 15.79
N MET A 342 0.00 5.77 16.61
CA MET A 342 -0.71 5.07 17.67
C MET A 342 -2.19 5.42 17.62
N ASN A 343 -3.03 4.40 17.50
CA ASN A 343 -4.47 4.54 17.57
C ASN A 343 -4.96 3.86 18.85
N ILE A 344 -5.88 4.50 19.58
CA ILE A 344 -6.44 3.96 20.82
C ILE A 344 -7.94 4.27 20.88
N THR A 345 -8.76 3.25 21.06
CA THR A 345 -10.16 3.41 21.43
C THR A 345 -10.22 3.79 22.90
N THR A 346 -10.62 5.03 23.16
CA THR A 346 -10.63 5.65 24.49
C THR A 346 -11.98 5.54 25.18
N ALA A 347 -13.07 5.37 24.42
CA ALA A 347 -14.41 5.19 24.95
C ALA A 347 -15.29 4.34 24.03
N LEU A 348 -16.23 3.62 24.64
CA LEU A 348 -17.28 2.83 24.02
C LEU A 348 -18.58 3.02 24.84
N LYS A 349 -19.42 3.98 24.44
CA LYS A 349 -20.55 4.47 25.24
C LYS A 349 -21.89 4.38 24.54
#